data_AF-Q48DV3-F1
#
_entry.id   AF-Q48DV3-F1
#
_cell.length_a   1.000
_cell.length_b   1.000
_cell.length_c   1.000
_cell.angle_alpha   90.00
_cell.angle_beta   90.00
_cell.angle_gamma   90.00
#
_symmetry.space_group_name_H-M   'P 1'
#
loop_
_entity.id
_entity.type
_entity.pdbx_description
1 polymer ?
#
loop_
_entity_poly.entity_id
_entity_poly.type
_entity_poly.pdbx_seq_one_letter_code
_entity_poly.pdbx_strand_id
1 'polypeptide(L)'
;MSALDITLSHEETIELKRRVRSATIPQREGRRARIILLAAEGETRDNIARLTDFSCPTITLWCQRFRARRLDGLVDQPGRGRKSSLPEETVRRVLEQVTRPRIGEPRWSCRSMARAAGISSTTVHKLWAANDLKPHLTRTFKLSNDPQFDEKFWDVIGLYLAPPDKALVLCCDEKSQVQALERTQPGLPLGIGHIQTKSHDYTRHGTVTLFAALDYLQGKLISSIERQHRHQEWLAFLKKINKETPKHLQLHLIVDNYATHKHAAVKAWLAKHPRFHIHFTPTSSSWMNMVERFFRDITVYLRDGSFASVRELESSITTFMALRNARPTRCVWNAKGEEILNKIQRAREALETAQEN
;
A
#
# COMPACT_ATOMS: atom_id res chain seq x y z
N MET A 1 -49.60 45.35 4.50
CA MET A 1 -48.89 44.84 5.69
C MET A 1 -47.43 44.62 5.34
N SER A 2 -46.56 45.49 5.85
CA SER A 2 -45.10 45.32 5.82
C SER A 2 -44.75 43.98 6.44
N ALA A 3 -44.09 43.10 5.69
CA ALA A 3 -43.72 41.78 6.21
C ALA A 3 -42.49 41.22 5.51
N LEU A 4 -41.45 42.05 5.36
CA LEU A 4 -40.09 41.62 5.10
C LEU A 4 -39.07 42.45 5.90
N ASP A 5 -39.38 42.83 7.16
CA ASP A 5 -38.34 43.27 8.11
C ASP A 5 -37.27 42.19 8.21
N ILE A 6 -36.16 42.43 7.53
CA ILE A 6 -34.93 41.67 7.59
C ILE A 6 -33.88 42.65 8.08
N THR A 7 -33.61 42.62 9.38
CA THR A 7 -32.50 43.36 9.95
C THR A 7 -31.23 42.55 9.77
N LEU A 8 -30.24 43.12 9.07
CA LEU A 8 -28.93 42.50 8.83
C LEU A 8 -27.93 42.97 9.89
N SER A 9 -27.10 42.05 10.37
CA SER A 9 -25.92 42.42 11.14
C SER A 9 -24.86 43.07 10.23
N HIS A 10 -23.88 43.73 10.84
CA HIS A 10 -22.77 44.32 10.10
C HIS A 10 -21.99 43.26 9.30
N GLU A 11 -21.74 42.10 9.91
CA GLU A 11 -21.03 40.98 9.29
C GLU A 11 -21.83 40.37 8.14
N GLU A 12 -23.14 40.19 8.29
CA GLU A 12 -24.00 39.65 7.24
C GLU A 12 -24.13 40.61 6.06
N THR A 13 -24.14 41.91 6.33
CA THR A 13 -24.17 42.94 5.28
C THR A 13 -22.90 42.89 4.44
N ILE A 14 -21.74 42.77 5.09
CA ILE A 14 -20.44 42.61 4.42
C ILE A 14 -20.45 41.33 3.56
N GLU A 15 -20.86 40.21 4.15
CA GLU A 15 -20.84 38.92 3.46
C GLU A 15 -21.82 38.86 2.29
N LEU A 16 -23.03 39.40 2.42
CA LEU A 16 -24.00 39.47 1.32
C LEU A 16 -23.51 40.38 0.20
N LYS A 17 -22.93 41.55 0.52
CA LYS A 17 -22.34 42.46 -0.50
C LYS A 17 -21.16 41.80 -1.21
N ARG A 18 -20.33 41.05 -0.47
CA ARG A 18 -19.23 40.25 -1.04
C ARG A 18 -19.75 39.20 -2.00
N ARG A 19 -20.81 38.45 -1.64
CA ARG A 19 -21.45 37.43 -2.51
C ARG A 19 -22.02 38.01 -3.79
N VAL A 20 -22.59 39.21 -3.75
CA VAL A 20 -23.11 39.91 -4.94
C VAL A 20 -22.00 40.35 -5.89
N ARG A 21 -20.86 40.82 -5.34
CA ARG A 21 -19.74 41.38 -6.12
C ARG A 21 -18.69 40.36 -6.54
N SER A 22 -18.72 39.16 -5.98
CA SER A 22 -17.69 38.15 -6.22
C SER A 22 -17.77 37.57 -7.64
N ALA A 23 -16.63 37.55 -8.33
CA ALA A 23 -16.48 36.90 -9.63
C ALA A 23 -16.32 35.36 -9.53
N THR A 24 -16.05 34.83 -8.33
CA THR A 24 -15.75 33.41 -8.09
C THR A 24 -16.90 32.63 -7.47
N ILE A 25 -17.97 33.30 -7.05
CA ILE A 25 -19.14 32.66 -6.44
C ILE A 25 -20.18 32.34 -7.52
N PRO A 26 -20.87 31.18 -7.45
CA PRO A 26 -21.95 30.87 -8.39
C PRO A 26 -22.99 32.00 -8.46
N GLN A 27 -23.33 32.45 -9.66
CA GLN A 27 -24.24 33.58 -9.89
C GLN A 27 -25.58 33.44 -9.13
N ARG A 28 -26.08 32.21 -8.97
CA ARG A 28 -27.29 31.90 -8.19
C ARG A 28 -27.21 32.34 -6.73
N GLU A 29 -26.05 32.25 -6.09
CA GLU A 29 -25.85 32.66 -4.69
C GLU A 29 -25.76 34.18 -4.58
N GLY A 30 -25.05 34.83 -5.51
CA GLY A 30 -25.03 36.30 -5.60
C GLY A 30 -26.42 36.88 -5.86
N ARG A 31 -27.21 36.25 -6.73
CA ARG A 31 -28.60 36.63 -6.99
C ARG A 31 -29.50 36.49 -5.75
N ARG A 32 -29.32 35.44 -4.93
CA ARG A 32 -30.04 35.29 -3.64
C ARG A 32 -29.61 36.33 -2.61
N ALA A 33 -28.31 36.61 -2.53
CA ALA A 33 -27.80 37.65 -1.64
C ALA A 33 -28.36 39.03 -1.99
N ARG A 34 -28.53 39.32 -3.29
CA ARG A 34 -29.18 40.56 -3.77
C ARG A 34 -30.64 40.67 -3.34
N ILE A 35 -31.41 39.57 -3.32
CA ILE A 35 -32.79 39.58 -2.80
C ILE A 35 -32.81 40.02 -1.34
N ILE A 36 -31.92 39.47 -0.50
CA ILE A 36 -31.88 39.75 0.94
C ILE A 36 -31.43 41.19 1.21
N LEU A 37 -30.46 41.71 0.46
CA LEU A 37 -30.03 43.11 0.58
C LEU A 37 -31.16 44.09 0.25
N LEU A 38 -31.85 43.89 -0.87
CA LEU A 38 -32.97 44.74 -1.26
C LEU A 38 -34.13 44.64 -0.26
N ALA A 39 -34.41 43.43 0.26
CA ALA A 39 -35.42 43.24 1.30
C ALA A 39 -35.04 43.95 2.62
N ALA A 40 -33.76 43.99 2.98
CA ALA A 40 -33.27 44.71 4.15
C ALA A 40 -33.26 46.24 3.96
N GLU A 41 -33.15 46.73 2.72
CA GLU A 41 -33.28 48.14 2.36
C GLU A 41 -34.74 48.64 2.36
N GLY A 42 -35.71 47.75 2.66
CA GLY A 42 -37.13 48.09 2.76
C GLY A 42 -37.90 48.04 1.44
N GLU A 43 -37.29 47.48 0.38
CA GLU A 43 -37.92 47.40 -0.93
C GLU A 43 -39.16 46.49 -0.92
N THR A 44 -40.18 46.89 -1.69
CA THR A 44 -41.39 46.08 -1.84
C THR A 44 -41.10 44.83 -2.67
N ARG A 45 -41.82 43.73 -2.41
CA ARG A 45 -41.64 42.45 -3.14
C ARG A 45 -41.75 42.61 -4.65
N ASP A 46 -42.68 43.45 -5.11
CA ASP A 46 -42.90 43.72 -6.54
C ASP A 46 -41.72 44.49 -7.16
N ASN A 47 -41.07 45.38 -6.38
CA ASN A 47 -39.89 46.08 -6.85
C ASN A 47 -38.66 45.16 -6.88
N ILE A 48 -38.48 44.32 -5.85
CA ILE A 48 -37.43 43.30 -5.82
C ILE A 48 -37.58 42.33 -7.01
N ALA A 49 -38.80 41.91 -7.33
CA ALA A 49 -39.10 41.07 -8.48
C ALA A 49 -38.64 41.71 -9.79
N ARG A 50 -38.95 43.00 -10.01
CA ARG A 50 -38.49 43.75 -11.19
C ARG A 50 -36.96 43.88 -11.25
N LEU A 51 -36.30 44.13 -10.12
CA LEU A 51 -34.86 44.36 -10.04
C LEU A 51 -34.00 43.09 -10.15
N THR A 52 -34.57 41.94 -9.80
CA THR A 52 -33.83 40.66 -9.69
C THR A 52 -34.29 39.58 -10.66
N ASP A 53 -35.39 39.84 -11.39
CA ASP A 53 -36.04 38.92 -12.32
C ASP A 53 -36.38 37.57 -11.66
N PHE A 54 -36.92 37.64 -10.43
CA PHE A 54 -37.44 36.49 -9.69
C PHE A 54 -38.92 36.65 -9.41
N SER A 55 -39.62 35.51 -9.32
CA SER A 55 -41.03 35.50 -8.93
C SER A 55 -41.21 35.90 -7.44
N CYS A 56 -42.31 36.58 -7.11
CA CYS A 56 -42.65 36.93 -5.72
C CYS A 56 -42.67 35.72 -4.76
N PRO A 57 -43.13 34.51 -5.17
CA PRO A 57 -42.99 33.29 -4.38
C PRO A 57 -41.53 32.91 -4.07
N THR A 58 -40.63 33.01 -5.06
CA THR A 58 -39.19 32.74 -4.86
C THR A 58 -38.56 33.73 -3.90
N ILE A 59 -38.89 35.01 -4.00
CA ILE A 59 -38.43 36.06 -3.07
C ILE A 59 -38.91 35.75 -1.65
N THR A 60 -40.18 35.39 -1.51
CA THR A 60 -40.80 35.02 -0.23
C THR A 60 -40.09 33.81 0.39
N LEU A 61 -39.82 32.77 -0.39
CA LEU A 61 -39.10 31.57 0.03
C LEU A 61 -37.72 31.92 0.60
N TRP A 62 -36.91 32.68 -0.14
CA TRP A 62 -35.55 33.00 0.30
C TRP A 62 -35.54 33.90 1.52
N CYS A 63 -36.44 34.87 1.60
CA CYS A 63 -36.57 35.72 2.77
C CYS A 63 -37.01 34.94 4.02
N GLN A 64 -37.97 34.01 3.89
CA GLN A 64 -38.38 33.13 4.98
C GLN A 64 -37.23 32.23 5.45
N ARG A 65 -36.48 31.65 4.50
CA ARG A 65 -35.32 30.81 4.82
C ARG A 65 -34.19 31.60 5.49
N PHE A 66 -33.93 32.83 5.04
CA PHE A 66 -32.96 33.73 5.66
C PHE A 66 -33.39 34.14 7.06
N ARG A 67 -34.67 34.42 7.31
CA ARG A 67 -35.17 34.69 8.66
C ARG A 67 -34.98 33.51 9.61
N ALA A 68 -35.22 32.30 9.13
CA ALA A 68 -35.12 31.09 9.95
C ALA A 68 -33.67 30.65 10.21
N ARG A 69 -32.76 30.81 9.23
CA ARG A 69 -31.41 30.20 9.26
C ARG A 69 -30.27 31.16 8.85
N ARG A 70 -30.55 32.46 8.76
CA ARG A 70 -29.59 33.50 8.32
C ARG A 70 -28.86 33.11 7.03
N LEU A 71 -27.55 33.30 6.95
CA LEU A 71 -26.73 33.00 5.76
C LEU A 71 -26.82 31.52 5.33
N ASP A 72 -26.97 30.57 6.26
CA ASP A 72 -27.12 29.14 5.97
C ASP A 72 -28.46 28.83 5.30
N GLY A 73 -29.46 29.70 5.49
CA GLY A 73 -30.74 29.63 4.82
C GLY A 73 -30.66 29.79 3.30
N LEU A 74 -29.60 30.39 2.78
CA LEU A 74 -29.41 30.69 1.35
C LEU A 74 -28.75 29.55 0.56
N VAL A 75 -28.29 28.50 1.24
CA VAL A 75 -27.69 27.31 0.61
C VAL A 75 -28.78 26.43 -0.04
N ASP A 76 -28.47 25.79 -1.16
CA ASP A 76 -29.41 24.81 -1.76
C ASP A 76 -29.67 23.65 -0.81
N GLN A 77 -30.95 23.28 -0.64
CA GLN A 77 -31.27 22.03 0.04
C GLN A 77 -30.88 20.87 -0.87
N PRO A 78 -30.45 19.73 -0.31
CA PRO A 78 -30.24 18.53 -1.11
C PRO A 78 -31.53 18.23 -1.87
N GLY A 79 -31.43 18.15 -3.20
CA GLY A 79 -32.58 17.81 -4.03
C GLY A 79 -33.12 16.42 -3.66
N ARG A 80 -34.36 16.14 -4.08
CA ARG A 80 -35.06 14.87 -3.79
C ARG A 80 -34.25 13.61 -4.17
N GLY A 81 -33.26 13.77 -5.06
CA GLY A 81 -32.41 12.69 -5.56
C GLY A 81 -33.19 11.70 -6.43
N ARG A 82 -32.47 10.96 -7.27
CA ARG A 82 -33.05 9.77 -7.91
C ARG A 82 -33.15 8.69 -6.84
N LYS A 83 -34.37 8.22 -6.53
CA LYS A 83 -34.55 7.05 -5.66
C LYS A 83 -33.77 5.88 -6.27
N SER A 84 -32.83 5.31 -5.53
CA SER A 84 -32.16 4.07 -5.91
C SER A 84 -33.19 2.95 -5.89
N SER A 85 -33.68 2.51 -7.04
CA SER A 85 -34.60 1.38 -7.14
C SER A 85 -33.85 0.13 -7.63
N LEU A 86 -32.86 -0.31 -6.86
CA LEU A 86 -32.40 -1.69 -6.99
C LEU A 86 -33.18 -2.50 -5.96
N PRO A 87 -33.89 -3.57 -6.38
CA PRO A 87 -34.50 -4.48 -5.43
C PRO A 87 -33.43 -4.99 -4.46
N GLU A 88 -33.74 -5.01 -3.16
CA GLU A 88 -32.81 -5.49 -2.13
C GLU A 88 -32.32 -6.91 -2.41
N GLU A 89 -33.19 -7.75 -2.97
CA GLU A 89 -32.86 -9.10 -3.43
C GLU A 89 -31.74 -9.10 -4.48
N THR A 90 -31.74 -8.13 -5.40
CA THR A 90 -30.69 -8.01 -6.43
C THR A 90 -29.37 -7.60 -5.80
N VAL A 91 -29.39 -6.69 -4.82
CA VAL A 91 -28.19 -6.30 -4.07
C VAL A 91 -27.64 -7.50 -3.31
N ARG A 92 -28.50 -8.21 -2.56
CA ARG A 92 -28.14 -9.41 -1.81
C ARG A 92 -27.53 -10.47 -2.72
N ARG A 93 -28.16 -10.76 -3.86
CA ARG A 93 -27.64 -11.72 -4.85
C ARG A 93 -26.23 -11.36 -5.34
N VAL A 94 -25.98 -10.07 -5.63
CA VAL A 94 -24.64 -9.61 -6.06
C VAL A 94 -23.60 -9.80 -4.95
N LEU A 95 -23.96 -9.50 -3.70
CA LEU A 95 -23.06 -9.63 -2.54
C LEU A 95 -22.81 -11.09 -2.13
N GLU A 96 -23.78 -11.98 -2.31
CA GLU A 96 -23.62 -13.41 -2.02
C GLU A 96 -22.86 -14.13 -3.14
N GLN A 97 -23.11 -13.79 -4.40
CA GLN A 97 -22.43 -14.45 -5.52
C GLN A 97 -20.96 -14.05 -5.63
N VAL A 98 -20.62 -12.82 -5.28
CA VAL A 98 -19.24 -12.32 -5.39
C VAL A 98 -18.29 -12.97 -4.39
N THR A 99 -18.80 -13.39 -3.23
CA THR A 99 -18.01 -14.03 -2.15
C THR A 99 -17.90 -15.54 -2.31
N ARG A 100 -18.64 -16.15 -3.26
CA ARG A 100 -18.63 -17.59 -3.51
C ARG A 100 -17.73 -17.97 -4.69
N PRO A 101 -17.03 -19.13 -4.61
CA PRO A 101 -16.31 -19.68 -5.74
C PRO A 101 -17.24 -19.92 -6.93
N ARG A 102 -16.76 -19.62 -8.14
CA ARG A 102 -17.48 -19.90 -9.39
C ARG A 102 -16.80 -21.03 -10.14
N ILE A 103 -17.60 -21.97 -10.63
CA ILE A 103 -17.13 -23.04 -11.50
C ILE A 103 -16.88 -22.47 -12.90
N GLY A 104 -15.70 -22.75 -13.49
CA GLY A 104 -15.38 -22.43 -14.88
C GLY A 104 -14.85 -21.02 -15.16
N GLU A 105 -14.91 -20.08 -14.21
CA GLU A 105 -14.26 -18.77 -14.32
C GLU A 105 -13.54 -18.42 -13.01
N PRO A 106 -12.25 -18.05 -13.06
CA PRO A 106 -11.46 -17.90 -11.83
C PRO A 106 -11.86 -16.66 -11.01
N ARG A 107 -12.44 -15.61 -11.62
CA ARG A 107 -12.74 -14.34 -10.94
C ARG A 107 -13.96 -13.61 -11.52
N TRP A 108 -14.68 -12.89 -10.67
CA TRP A 108 -15.72 -11.95 -11.09
C TRP A 108 -15.12 -10.66 -11.65
N SER A 109 -15.55 -10.27 -12.84
CA SER A 109 -15.43 -8.90 -13.34
C SER A 109 -16.76 -8.17 -13.13
N CYS A 110 -16.74 -6.83 -13.12
CA CYS A 110 -17.99 -6.07 -13.06
C CYS A 110 -18.96 -6.45 -14.20
N ARG A 111 -18.42 -6.84 -15.38
CA ARG A 111 -19.23 -7.26 -16.54
C ARG A 111 -19.80 -8.66 -16.39
N SER A 112 -19.02 -9.62 -15.89
CA SER A 112 -19.53 -10.98 -15.69
C SER A 112 -20.56 -11.03 -14.56
N MET A 113 -20.34 -10.30 -13.47
CA MET A 113 -21.32 -10.16 -12.38
C MET A 113 -22.59 -9.45 -12.86
N ALA A 114 -22.44 -8.39 -13.68
CA ALA A 114 -23.58 -7.69 -14.27
C ALA A 114 -24.47 -8.62 -15.10
N ARG A 115 -23.85 -9.49 -15.93
CA ARG A 115 -24.58 -10.49 -16.72
C ARG A 115 -25.29 -11.52 -15.84
N ALA A 116 -24.64 -11.99 -14.78
CA ALA A 116 -25.22 -12.95 -13.85
C ALA A 116 -26.36 -12.37 -13.01
N ALA A 117 -26.23 -11.10 -12.60
CA ALA A 117 -27.19 -10.43 -11.74
C ALA A 117 -28.24 -9.60 -12.50
N GLY A 118 -28.19 -9.54 -13.83
CA GLY A 118 -29.16 -8.81 -14.65
C GLY A 118 -29.14 -7.28 -14.44
N ILE A 119 -27.99 -6.70 -14.10
CA ILE A 119 -27.83 -5.26 -13.82
C ILE A 119 -26.68 -4.65 -14.61
N SER A 120 -26.58 -3.32 -14.64
CA SER A 120 -25.45 -2.66 -15.29
C SER A 120 -24.12 -2.93 -14.57
N SER A 121 -23.02 -3.00 -15.33
CA SER A 121 -21.66 -3.13 -14.77
C SER A 121 -21.26 -1.94 -13.88
N THR A 122 -21.80 -0.75 -14.17
CA THR A 122 -21.62 0.45 -13.33
C THR A 122 -22.32 0.30 -11.99
N THR A 123 -23.51 -0.32 -11.98
CA THR A 123 -24.22 -0.64 -10.75
C THR A 123 -23.44 -1.63 -9.90
N VAL A 124 -22.91 -2.70 -10.49
CA VAL A 124 -22.04 -3.66 -9.79
C VAL A 124 -20.83 -2.95 -9.19
N HIS A 125 -20.15 -2.10 -9.97
CA HIS A 125 -19.00 -1.34 -9.49
C HIS A 125 -19.35 -0.47 -8.28
N LYS A 126 -20.48 0.26 -8.33
CA LYS A 126 -20.95 1.07 -7.20
C LYS A 126 -21.26 0.22 -5.97
N LEU A 127 -21.91 -0.93 -6.15
CA LEU A 127 -22.21 -1.86 -5.06
C LEU A 127 -20.93 -2.40 -4.42
N TRP A 128 -19.97 -2.84 -5.23
CA TRP A 128 -18.69 -3.34 -4.72
C TRP A 128 -17.90 -2.24 -4.02
N ALA A 129 -17.82 -1.03 -4.59
CA ALA A 129 -17.15 0.11 -3.98
C ALA A 129 -17.80 0.51 -2.65
N ALA A 130 -19.14 0.50 -2.55
CA ALA A 130 -19.86 0.82 -1.33
C ALA A 130 -19.69 -0.23 -0.22
N ASN A 131 -19.33 -1.47 -0.56
CA ASN A 131 -19.15 -2.59 0.38
C ASN A 131 -17.68 -3.02 0.52
N ASP A 132 -16.73 -2.21 0.02
CA ASP A 132 -15.30 -2.50 -0.03
C ASP A 132 -14.92 -3.86 -0.64
N LEU A 133 -15.73 -4.37 -1.57
CA LEU A 133 -15.50 -5.64 -2.23
C LEU A 133 -14.51 -5.49 -3.38
N LYS A 134 -13.45 -6.30 -3.36
CA LYS A 134 -12.36 -6.25 -4.36
C LYS A 134 -12.06 -7.63 -4.94
N PRO A 135 -12.95 -8.23 -5.76
CA PRO A 135 -12.82 -9.61 -6.23
C PRO A 135 -11.61 -9.85 -7.15
N HIS A 136 -11.04 -8.77 -7.68
CA HIS A 136 -9.83 -8.78 -8.51
C HIS A 136 -8.55 -8.84 -7.67
N LEU A 137 -8.62 -8.60 -6.35
CA LEU A 137 -7.48 -8.66 -5.46
C LEU A 137 -7.43 -10.01 -4.75
N THR A 138 -6.28 -10.65 -4.85
CA THR A 138 -5.92 -11.80 -4.02
C THR A 138 -4.60 -11.46 -3.36
N ARG A 139 -4.52 -11.66 -2.04
CA ARG A 139 -3.26 -11.56 -1.30
C ARG A 139 -2.88 -12.95 -0.82
N THR A 140 -1.59 -13.25 -0.89
CA THR A 140 -1.04 -14.45 -0.26
C THR A 140 -0.77 -14.16 1.21
N PHE A 141 -0.96 -15.16 2.05
CA PHE A 141 -0.58 -15.13 3.45
C PHE A 141 -0.05 -16.50 3.85
N LYS A 142 0.75 -16.54 4.91
CA LYS A 142 1.21 -17.77 5.54
C LYS A 142 1.32 -17.54 7.03
N LEU A 143 0.66 -18.38 7.82
CA LEU A 143 0.77 -18.38 9.27
C LEU A 143 1.84 -19.40 9.68
N SER A 144 2.60 -19.06 10.70
CA SER A 144 3.61 -19.95 11.26
C SER A 144 2.98 -20.90 12.29
N ASN A 145 3.38 -22.16 12.23
CA ASN A 145 3.06 -23.20 13.20
C ASN A 145 4.28 -23.50 14.10
N ASP A 146 5.27 -22.59 14.17
CA ASP A 146 6.43 -22.74 15.05
C ASP A 146 5.97 -22.76 16.53
N PRO A 147 6.26 -23.82 17.31
CA PRO A 147 5.89 -23.87 18.72
C PRO A 147 6.52 -22.74 19.55
N GLN A 148 7.65 -22.20 19.10
CA GLN A 148 8.36 -21.09 19.74
C GLN A 148 8.15 -19.78 18.98
N PHE A 149 6.99 -19.60 18.32
CA PHE A 149 6.72 -18.43 17.49
C PHE A 149 6.91 -17.13 18.26
N ASP A 150 6.24 -16.97 19.40
CA ASP A 150 6.22 -15.72 20.17
C ASP A 150 7.62 -15.35 20.68
N GLU A 151 8.38 -16.33 21.18
CA GLU A 151 9.75 -16.17 21.67
C GLU A 151 10.67 -15.65 20.55
N LYS A 152 10.71 -16.35 19.41
CA LYS A 152 11.52 -15.96 18.25
C LYS A 152 11.04 -14.66 17.62
N PHE A 153 9.73 -14.41 17.67
CA PHE A 153 9.15 -13.17 17.19
C PHE A 153 9.70 -11.98 17.98
N TRP A 154 9.64 -12.04 19.31
CA TRP A 154 10.14 -10.96 20.16
C TRP A 154 11.66 -10.85 20.14
N ASP A 155 12.38 -11.96 20.02
CA ASP A 155 13.84 -11.97 19.83
C ASP A 155 14.27 -11.14 18.59
N VAL A 156 13.60 -11.35 17.45
CA VAL A 156 13.89 -10.61 16.21
C VAL A 156 13.36 -9.18 16.25
N ILE A 157 12.11 -8.98 16.69
CA ILE A 157 11.46 -7.67 16.70
C ILE A 157 12.14 -6.73 17.71
N GLY A 158 12.59 -7.26 18.84
CA GLY A 158 13.36 -6.53 19.84
C GLY A 158 14.60 -5.88 19.25
N LEU A 159 15.35 -6.60 18.40
CA LEU A 159 16.54 -6.05 17.71
C LEU A 159 16.23 -4.89 16.78
N TYR A 160 15.03 -4.83 16.20
CA TYR A 160 14.63 -3.71 15.33
C TYR A 160 14.10 -2.51 16.11
N LEU A 161 13.33 -2.75 17.18
CA LEU A 161 12.73 -1.68 17.98
C LEU A 161 13.75 -1.04 18.93
N ALA A 162 14.65 -1.84 19.50
CA ALA A 162 15.66 -1.42 20.44
C ALA A 162 16.99 -2.15 20.13
N PRO A 163 17.68 -1.78 19.03
CA PRO A 163 18.95 -2.40 18.67
C PRO A 163 19.99 -2.22 19.78
N PRO A 164 20.76 -3.26 20.13
CA PRO A 164 21.77 -3.18 21.19
C PRO A 164 22.86 -2.14 20.91
N ASP A 165 23.34 -1.49 21.98
CA ASP A 165 24.49 -0.58 21.89
C ASP A 165 25.77 -1.34 21.51
N LYS A 166 26.66 -0.65 20.77
CA LYS A 166 27.96 -1.20 20.32
C LYS A 166 27.82 -2.54 19.59
N ALA A 167 26.72 -2.69 18.84
CA ALA A 167 26.45 -3.88 18.06
C ALA A 167 26.01 -3.53 16.63
N LEU A 168 26.19 -4.48 15.72
CA LEU A 168 25.60 -4.46 14.38
C LEU A 168 24.46 -5.48 14.34
N VAL A 169 23.30 -5.04 13.89
CA VAL A 169 22.17 -5.92 13.56
C VAL A 169 22.21 -6.17 12.06
N LEU A 170 22.51 -7.41 11.66
CA LEU A 170 22.65 -7.84 10.28
C LEU A 170 21.52 -8.79 9.92
N CYS A 171 20.70 -8.39 8.95
CA CYS A 171 19.68 -9.25 8.36
C CYS A 171 20.33 -10.07 7.25
N CYS A 172 20.46 -11.38 7.44
CA CYS A 172 21.21 -12.26 6.57
C CYS A 172 20.31 -13.30 5.92
N ASP A 173 20.53 -13.55 4.63
CA ASP A 173 19.80 -14.57 3.86
C ASP A 173 20.50 -14.81 2.51
N GLU A 174 20.04 -15.81 1.78
CA GLU A 174 20.49 -16.13 0.44
C GLU A 174 19.37 -16.12 -0.60
N LYS A 175 19.62 -15.41 -1.69
CA LYS A 175 18.84 -15.56 -2.91
C LYS A 175 19.49 -16.62 -3.77
N SER A 176 19.02 -17.86 -3.63
CA SER A 176 19.44 -18.97 -4.47
C SER A 176 18.88 -18.87 -5.90
N GLN A 177 19.54 -19.58 -6.83
CA GLN A 177 19.07 -19.78 -8.21
C GLN A 177 18.80 -18.49 -8.99
N VAL A 178 19.61 -17.45 -8.80
CA VAL A 178 19.55 -16.25 -9.65
C VAL A 178 20.05 -16.64 -11.04
N GLN A 179 19.12 -16.70 -11.99
CA GLN A 179 19.34 -17.25 -13.33
C GLN A 179 19.91 -16.18 -14.29
N ALA A 180 20.98 -16.53 -15.00
CA ALA A 180 21.46 -15.77 -16.16
C ALA A 180 20.57 -16.12 -17.36
N LEU A 181 19.76 -15.15 -17.78
CA LEU A 181 18.81 -15.25 -18.89
C LEU A 181 19.23 -14.30 -20.00
N GLU A 182 19.48 -14.85 -21.19
CA GLU A 182 19.69 -14.08 -22.41
C GLU A 182 18.39 -14.03 -23.22
N ARG A 183 17.97 -12.85 -23.64
CA ARG A 183 16.86 -12.66 -24.57
C ARG A 183 17.32 -13.04 -25.98
N THR A 184 16.55 -13.89 -26.64
CA THR A 184 16.86 -14.39 -27.99
C THR A 184 16.85 -13.29 -29.06
N GLN A 185 16.10 -12.22 -28.83
CA GLN A 185 16.04 -11.05 -29.70
C GLN A 185 16.08 -9.76 -28.89
N PRO A 186 16.69 -8.69 -29.44
CA PRO A 186 16.61 -7.37 -28.84
C PRO A 186 15.15 -6.90 -28.72
N GLY A 187 14.77 -6.45 -27.52
CA GLY A 187 13.49 -5.77 -27.31
C GLY A 187 13.48 -4.37 -27.94
N LEU A 188 12.31 -3.89 -28.35
CA LEU A 188 12.17 -2.51 -28.82
C LEU A 188 12.11 -1.55 -27.62
N PRO A 189 12.79 -0.39 -27.69
CA PRO A 189 12.78 0.59 -26.61
C PRO A 189 11.41 1.24 -26.44
N LEU A 190 11.23 1.89 -25.29
CA LEU A 190 10.05 2.73 -25.02
C LEU A 190 10.01 3.90 -26.02
N GLY A 191 8.83 4.16 -26.61
CA GLY A 191 8.62 5.27 -27.54
C GLY A 191 7.29 5.99 -27.28
N ILE A 192 7.13 7.20 -27.82
CA ILE A 192 5.85 7.91 -27.74
C ILE A 192 4.78 7.08 -28.48
N GLY A 193 3.74 6.67 -27.77
CA GLY A 193 2.69 5.79 -28.32
C GLY A 193 3.04 4.30 -28.35
N HIS A 194 4.24 3.90 -27.93
CA HIS A 194 4.71 2.50 -27.96
C HIS A 194 5.28 2.07 -26.61
N ILE A 195 4.80 0.94 -26.10
CA ILE A 195 5.39 0.32 -24.91
C ILE A 195 6.69 -0.40 -25.26
N GLN A 196 7.58 -0.55 -24.27
CA GLN A 196 8.75 -1.42 -24.40
C GLN A 196 8.31 -2.86 -24.69
N THR A 197 9.01 -3.55 -25.61
CA THR A 197 8.75 -4.96 -25.92
C THR A 197 9.93 -5.84 -25.53
N LYS A 198 9.68 -7.12 -25.24
CA LYS A 198 10.71 -8.13 -24.91
C LYS A 198 10.32 -9.48 -25.49
N SER A 199 11.32 -10.27 -25.87
CA SER A 199 11.12 -11.67 -26.25
C SER A 199 10.70 -12.49 -25.03
N HIS A 200 9.72 -13.37 -25.21
CA HIS A 200 9.22 -14.26 -24.16
C HIS A 200 10.15 -15.49 -24.00
N ASP A 201 10.78 -15.88 -25.09
CA ASP A 201 11.82 -16.89 -25.20
C ASP A 201 13.19 -16.36 -24.73
N TYR A 202 13.97 -17.27 -24.16
CA TYR A 202 15.25 -16.98 -23.54
C TYR A 202 16.17 -18.20 -23.52
N THR A 203 17.47 -17.95 -23.52
CA THR A 203 18.52 -18.96 -23.31
C THR A 203 19.00 -18.92 -21.86
N ARG A 204 19.21 -20.08 -21.24
CA ARG A 204 19.68 -20.22 -19.86
C ARG A 204 21.17 -20.49 -19.83
N HIS A 205 21.93 -19.63 -19.16
CA HIS A 205 23.40 -19.74 -19.07
C HIS A 205 23.93 -20.26 -17.73
N GLY A 206 23.03 -20.57 -16.80
CA GLY A 206 23.37 -21.06 -15.45
C GLY A 206 22.79 -20.16 -14.36
N THR A 207 23.08 -20.53 -13.11
CA THR A 207 22.58 -19.82 -11.93
C THR A 207 23.71 -19.46 -10.97
N VAL A 208 23.45 -18.46 -10.13
CA VAL A 208 24.28 -18.10 -8.98
C VAL A 208 23.42 -18.01 -7.73
N THR A 209 24.07 -18.11 -6.58
CA THR A 209 23.48 -17.81 -5.27
C THR A 209 24.08 -16.52 -4.75
N LEU A 210 23.24 -15.58 -4.35
CA LEU A 210 23.66 -14.33 -3.74
C LEU A 210 23.39 -14.39 -2.23
N PHE A 211 24.45 -14.49 -1.44
CA PHE A 211 24.39 -14.26 0.01
C PHE A 211 24.43 -12.76 0.27
N ALA A 212 23.58 -12.28 1.18
CA ALA A 212 23.55 -10.88 1.58
C ALA A 212 23.33 -10.74 3.08
N ALA A 213 23.99 -9.73 3.66
CA ALA A 213 23.84 -9.29 5.03
C ALA A 213 23.59 -7.78 5.00
N LEU A 214 22.36 -7.38 5.32
CA LEU A 214 21.92 -5.99 5.38
C LEU A 214 22.11 -5.46 6.80
N ASP A 215 22.93 -4.43 6.95
CA ASP A 215 23.00 -3.62 8.17
C ASP A 215 21.67 -2.88 8.35
N TYR A 216 20.95 -3.20 9.42
CA TYR A 216 19.64 -2.62 9.72
C TYR A 216 19.68 -1.11 9.95
N LEU A 217 20.73 -0.61 10.60
CA LEU A 217 20.84 0.81 10.96
C LEU A 217 21.34 1.64 9.79
N GLN A 218 22.41 1.19 9.11
CA GLN A 218 23.04 1.95 8.05
C GLN A 218 22.42 1.68 6.66
N GLY A 219 21.78 0.52 6.48
CA GLY A 219 21.28 0.08 5.18
C GLY A 219 22.38 -0.36 4.21
N LYS A 220 23.61 -0.56 4.68
CA LYS A 220 24.74 -1.10 3.91
C LYS A 220 24.64 -2.61 3.80
N LEU A 221 25.21 -3.16 2.73
CA LEU A 221 25.18 -4.58 2.43
C LEU A 221 26.59 -5.16 2.37
N ILE A 222 26.76 -6.31 3.00
CA ILE A 222 27.87 -7.23 2.76
C ILE A 222 27.30 -8.39 1.93
N SER A 223 27.93 -8.76 0.83
CA SER A 223 27.41 -9.82 -0.05
C SER A 223 28.48 -10.72 -0.62
N SER A 224 28.14 -11.97 -0.91
CA SER A 224 28.98 -12.89 -1.68
C SER A 224 28.16 -13.53 -2.79
N ILE A 225 28.76 -13.66 -3.97
CA ILE A 225 28.17 -14.43 -5.07
C ILE A 225 28.87 -15.77 -5.12
N GLU A 226 28.08 -16.84 -5.02
CA GLU A 226 28.56 -18.21 -4.92
C GLU A 226 27.88 -19.08 -5.98
N ARG A 227 28.53 -20.18 -6.37
CA ARG A 227 27.95 -21.15 -7.33
C ARG A 227 26.99 -22.13 -6.65
N GLN A 228 27.15 -22.33 -5.35
CA GLN A 228 26.37 -23.25 -4.53
C GLN A 228 25.91 -22.56 -3.24
N HIS A 229 25.00 -23.19 -2.52
CA HIS A 229 24.37 -22.63 -1.32
C HIS A 229 24.37 -23.63 -0.16
N ARG A 230 25.52 -24.30 0.05
CA ARG A 230 25.69 -25.29 1.12
C ARG A 230 26.28 -24.62 2.36
N HIS A 231 26.49 -25.42 3.40
CA HIS A 231 27.07 -24.94 4.65
C HIS A 231 28.51 -24.41 4.49
N GLN A 232 29.27 -24.87 3.49
CA GLN A 232 30.62 -24.36 3.20
C GLN A 232 30.58 -22.90 2.73
N GLU A 233 29.71 -22.59 1.78
CA GLU A 233 29.54 -21.24 1.24
C GLU A 233 28.96 -20.30 2.31
N TRP A 234 27.98 -20.77 3.10
CA TRP A 234 27.49 -20.01 4.25
C TRP A 234 28.61 -19.71 5.27
N LEU A 235 29.44 -20.70 5.61
CA LEU A 235 30.56 -20.50 6.53
C LEU A 235 31.61 -19.53 5.96
N ALA A 236 31.87 -19.58 4.64
CA ALA A 236 32.74 -18.61 3.97
C ALA A 236 32.16 -17.19 4.06
N PHE A 237 30.84 -17.06 3.92
CA PHE A 237 30.14 -15.79 4.09
C PHE A 237 30.22 -15.25 5.53
N LEU A 238 30.03 -16.10 6.55
CA LEU A 238 30.24 -15.70 7.95
C LEU A 238 31.68 -15.22 8.22
N LYS A 239 32.69 -15.90 7.65
CA LYS A 239 34.09 -15.48 7.74
C LYS A 239 34.32 -14.12 7.06
N LYS A 240 33.65 -13.86 5.93
CA LYS A 240 33.68 -12.55 5.25
C LYS A 240 33.06 -11.46 6.13
N ILE A 241 31.87 -11.68 6.68
CA ILE A 241 31.25 -10.77 7.65
C ILE A 241 32.20 -10.49 8.81
N ASN A 242 32.84 -11.52 9.38
CA ASN A 242 33.81 -11.35 10.46
C ASN A 242 34.98 -10.44 10.05
N LYS A 243 35.48 -10.57 8.81
CA LYS A 243 36.58 -9.76 8.27
C LYS A 243 36.19 -8.31 8.03
N GLU A 244 35.01 -8.07 7.47
CA GLU A 244 34.57 -6.74 7.02
C GLU A 244 33.92 -5.89 8.13
N THR A 245 33.53 -6.51 9.25
CA THR A 245 32.94 -5.80 10.40
C THR A 245 33.97 -5.46 11.47
N PRO A 246 33.84 -4.30 12.15
CA PRO A 246 34.74 -3.90 13.23
C PRO A 246 34.83 -4.93 14.35
N LYS A 247 36.06 -5.23 14.81
CA LYS A 247 36.30 -6.33 15.76
C LYS A 247 35.73 -6.12 17.16
N HIS A 248 35.50 -4.87 17.55
CA HIS A 248 35.01 -4.49 18.88
C HIS A 248 33.48 -4.49 19.02
N LEU A 249 32.75 -4.71 17.91
CA LEU A 249 31.28 -4.73 17.92
C LEU A 249 30.76 -6.15 18.08
N GLN A 250 29.65 -6.29 18.79
CA GLN A 250 28.83 -7.50 18.77
C GLN A 250 28.07 -7.59 17.45
N LEU A 251 27.81 -8.80 16.95
CA LEU A 251 27.12 -9.03 15.70
C LEU A 251 25.87 -9.87 15.94
N HIS A 252 24.70 -9.26 15.81
CA HIS A 252 23.41 -9.93 15.88
C HIS A 252 22.95 -10.24 14.46
N LEU A 253 23.02 -11.51 14.06
CA LEU A 253 22.62 -11.97 12.73
C LEU A 253 21.21 -12.54 12.80
N ILE A 254 20.28 -11.92 12.08
CA ILE A 254 18.93 -12.41 11.89
C ILE A 254 18.92 -13.29 10.64
N VAL A 255 18.56 -14.56 10.80
CA VAL A 255 18.60 -15.57 9.73
C VAL A 255 17.30 -16.37 9.68
N ASP A 256 17.05 -17.02 8.55
CA ASP A 256 15.98 -17.98 8.42
C ASP A 256 16.34 -19.35 9.07
N ASN A 257 15.42 -20.30 9.04
CA ASN A 257 15.61 -21.64 9.64
C ASN A 257 16.35 -22.65 8.74
N TYR A 258 17.02 -22.21 7.68
CA TYR A 258 17.63 -23.13 6.73
C TYR A 258 18.66 -24.07 7.39
N ALA A 259 18.71 -25.31 6.91
CA ALA A 259 19.48 -26.38 7.55
C ALA A 259 20.99 -26.11 7.56
N THR A 260 21.50 -25.38 6.56
CA THR A 260 22.92 -25.01 6.44
C THR A 260 23.37 -24.13 7.61
N HIS A 261 22.49 -23.25 8.11
CA HIS A 261 22.77 -22.37 9.26
C HIS A 261 22.98 -23.16 10.55
N LYS A 262 22.39 -24.36 10.64
CA LYS A 262 22.42 -25.23 11.82
C LYS A 262 23.43 -26.38 11.71
N HIS A 263 24.21 -26.42 10.62
CA HIS A 263 25.18 -27.48 10.38
C HIS A 263 26.26 -27.53 11.46
N ALA A 264 26.78 -28.72 11.79
CA ALA A 264 27.74 -28.93 12.88
C ALA A 264 29.01 -28.07 12.74
N ALA A 265 29.56 -27.96 11.51
CA ALA A 265 30.72 -27.12 11.23
C ALA A 265 30.46 -25.62 11.46
N VAL A 266 29.25 -25.15 11.16
CA VAL A 266 28.83 -23.75 11.36
C VAL A 266 28.69 -23.48 12.86
N LYS A 267 28.00 -24.37 13.59
CA LYS A 267 27.88 -24.31 15.06
C LYS A 267 29.25 -24.31 15.75
N ALA A 268 30.15 -25.19 15.34
CA ALA A 268 31.51 -25.28 15.89
C ALA A 268 32.33 -24.01 15.62
N TRP A 269 32.14 -23.37 14.46
CA TRP A 269 32.79 -22.09 14.18
C TRP A 269 32.20 -20.95 15.00
N LEU A 270 30.87 -20.86 15.12
CA LEU A 270 30.18 -19.85 15.94
C LEU A 270 30.57 -19.94 17.41
N ALA A 271 30.70 -21.15 17.96
CA ALA A 271 31.17 -21.36 19.33
C ALA A 271 32.57 -20.78 19.60
N LYS A 272 33.44 -20.70 18.57
CA LYS A 272 34.76 -20.07 18.65
C LYS A 272 34.73 -18.55 18.42
N HIS A 273 33.58 -17.99 18.07
CA HIS A 273 33.40 -16.57 17.74
C HIS A 273 32.26 -15.98 18.58
N PRO A 274 32.47 -15.78 19.89
CA PRO A 274 31.41 -15.41 20.84
C PRO A 274 30.75 -14.05 20.57
N ARG A 275 31.31 -13.24 19.66
CA ARG A 275 30.69 -11.98 19.24
C ARG A 275 29.50 -12.17 18.29
N PHE A 276 29.31 -13.37 17.72
CA PHE A 276 28.22 -13.68 16.81
C PHE A 276 27.04 -14.24 17.60
N HIS A 277 25.93 -13.51 17.58
CA HIS A 277 24.63 -13.90 18.15
C HIS A 277 23.69 -14.21 16.98
N ILE A 278 23.21 -15.45 16.89
CA ILE A 278 22.32 -15.88 15.80
C ILE A 278 20.88 -15.85 16.29
N HIS A 279 20.03 -15.12 15.59
CA HIS A 279 18.61 -14.96 15.85
C HIS A 279 17.83 -15.60 14.71
N PHE A 280 17.06 -16.64 15.00
CA PHE A 280 16.28 -17.34 13.99
C PHE A 280 14.89 -16.74 13.91
N THR A 281 14.48 -16.28 12.73
CA THR A 281 13.07 -15.97 12.47
C THR A 281 12.18 -17.19 12.75
N PRO A 282 10.91 -17.02 13.16
CA PRO A 282 10.00 -18.15 13.23
C PRO A 282 9.84 -18.83 11.86
N THR A 283 9.58 -20.14 11.83
CA THR A 283 9.37 -20.83 10.54
C THR A 283 8.27 -20.16 9.72
N SER A 284 8.40 -20.16 8.39
CA SER A 284 7.43 -19.52 7.48
C SER A 284 7.23 -18.00 7.67
N SER A 285 8.17 -17.31 8.34
CA SER A 285 8.08 -15.87 8.65
C SER A 285 9.19 -15.04 8.01
N SER A 286 9.57 -15.35 6.77
CA SER A 286 10.65 -14.62 6.05
C SER A 286 10.36 -13.12 5.90
N TRP A 287 9.09 -12.70 5.95
CA TRP A 287 8.69 -11.29 5.96
C TRP A 287 9.28 -10.47 7.12
N MET A 288 9.77 -11.13 8.18
CA MET A 288 10.49 -10.50 9.30
C MET A 288 11.96 -10.20 8.97
N ASN A 289 12.55 -10.88 8.00
CA ASN A 289 13.94 -10.69 7.62
C ASN A 289 14.07 -9.51 6.65
N MET A 290 14.61 -8.38 7.11
CA MET A 290 14.59 -7.14 6.32
C MET A 290 15.41 -7.20 5.02
N VAL A 291 16.35 -8.14 4.91
CA VAL A 291 17.12 -8.38 3.67
C VAL A 291 16.24 -8.78 2.49
N GLU A 292 15.06 -9.36 2.74
CA GLU A 292 14.08 -9.70 1.69
C GLU A 292 13.60 -8.46 0.92
N ARG A 293 13.61 -7.28 1.55
CA ARG A 293 13.34 -6.01 0.85
C ARG A 293 14.42 -5.71 -0.19
N PHE A 294 15.68 -5.94 0.17
CA PHE A 294 16.79 -5.81 -0.77
C PHE A 294 16.69 -6.85 -1.89
N PHE A 295 16.33 -8.11 -1.59
CA PHE A 295 16.15 -9.12 -2.61
C PHE A 295 15.02 -8.82 -3.59
N ARG A 296 13.95 -8.16 -3.14
CA ARG A 296 12.94 -7.61 -4.05
C ARG A 296 13.56 -6.55 -4.97
N ASP A 297 14.32 -5.62 -4.43
CA ASP A 297 14.89 -4.51 -5.19
C ASP A 297 15.88 -5.01 -6.28
N ILE A 298 16.79 -5.93 -5.94
CA ILE A 298 17.68 -6.54 -6.94
C ILE A 298 16.92 -7.39 -7.95
N THR A 299 15.83 -8.07 -7.55
CA THR A 299 14.99 -8.81 -8.50
C THR A 299 14.35 -7.89 -9.52
N VAL A 300 13.91 -6.68 -9.11
CA VAL A 300 13.39 -5.67 -10.02
C VAL A 300 14.48 -5.17 -10.96
N TYR A 301 15.67 -4.86 -10.43
CA TYR A 301 16.81 -4.42 -11.23
C TYR A 301 17.23 -5.44 -12.30
N LEU A 302 17.27 -6.72 -11.94
CA LEU A 302 17.68 -7.80 -12.86
C LEU A 302 16.58 -8.24 -13.82
N ARG A 303 15.30 -7.99 -13.51
CA ARG A 303 14.14 -8.45 -14.30
C ARG A 303 14.25 -8.09 -15.76
N ASP A 304 14.78 -6.90 -16.02
CA ASP A 304 14.80 -6.30 -17.34
C ASP A 304 16.10 -6.52 -18.10
N GLY A 305 17.10 -7.12 -17.45
CA GLY A 305 18.40 -7.44 -18.03
C GLY A 305 18.37 -8.65 -18.97
N SER A 306 19.39 -8.71 -19.83
CA SER A 306 19.72 -9.86 -20.69
C SER A 306 21.19 -10.19 -20.46
N PHE A 307 21.50 -11.42 -20.10
CA PHE A 307 22.84 -11.86 -19.70
C PHE A 307 23.25 -13.08 -20.52
N ALA A 308 24.24 -12.93 -21.40
CA ALA A 308 24.78 -13.98 -22.26
C ALA A 308 25.73 -14.94 -21.51
N SER A 309 26.02 -14.67 -20.24
CA SER A 309 26.78 -15.56 -19.37
C SER A 309 26.50 -15.30 -17.89
N VAL A 310 26.89 -16.26 -17.05
CA VAL A 310 26.90 -16.07 -15.59
C VAL A 310 27.81 -14.91 -15.18
N ARG A 311 28.94 -14.72 -15.86
CA ARG A 311 29.89 -13.63 -15.55
C ARG A 311 29.27 -12.25 -15.74
N GLU A 312 28.46 -12.07 -16.79
CA GLU A 312 27.73 -10.81 -17.02
C GLU A 312 26.70 -10.55 -15.91
N LEU A 313 25.96 -11.58 -15.50
CA LEU A 313 25.05 -11.49 -14.37
C LEU A 313 25.80 -11.09 -13.08
N GLU A 314 26.94 -11.71 -12.80
CA GLU A 314 27.77 -11.37 -11.63
C GLU A 314 28.27 -9.92 -11.66
N SER A 315 28.71 -9.46 -12.82
CA SER A 315 29.14 -8.07 -13.03
C SER A 315 27.99 -7.09 -12.77
N SER A 316 26.78 -7.41 -13.25
CA SER A 316 25.58 -6.60 -13.05
C SER A 316 25.16 -6.57 -11.58
N ILE A 317 25.18 -7.72 -10.89
CA ILE A 317 24.93 -7.81 -9.44
C ILE A 317 25.97 -6.97 -8.69
N THR A 318 27.26 -7.12 -8.99
CA THR A 318 28.34 -6.37 -8.33
C THR A 318 28.18 -4.87 -8.51
N THR A 319 27.81 -4.43 -9.72
CA THR A 319 27.51 -3.02 -10.03
C THR A 319 26.32 -2.52 -9.20
N PHE A 320 25.24 -3.30 -9.14
CA PHE A 320 24.08 -2.96 -8.31
C PHE A 320 24.45 -2.84 -6.83
N MET A 321 25.25 -3.77 -6.29
CA MET A 321 25.71 -3.72 -4.91
C MET A 321 26.54 -2.45 -4.64
N ALA A 322 27.46 -2.10 -5.54
CA ALA A 322 28.28 -0.90 -5.41
C ALA A 322 27.42 0.38 -5.41
N LEU A 323 26.48 0.50 -6.34
CA LEU A 323 25.53 1.63 -6.40
C LEU A 323 24.67 1.71 -5.14
N ARG A 324 24.18 0.56 -4.66
CA ARG A 324 23.32 0.45 -3.48
C ARG A 324 24.06 0.74 -2.17
N ASN A 325 25.36 0.47 -2.11
CA ASN A 325 26.22 0.81 -0.97
C ASN A 325 26.77 2.24 -1.04
N ALA A 326 26.88 2.83 -2.23
CA ALA A 326 27.22 4.25 -2.40
C ALA A 326 26.09 5.17 -1.92
N ARG A 327 24.83 4.69 -2.00
CA ARG A 327 23.65 5.37 -1.45
C ARG A 327 22.83 4.39 -0.59
N PRO A 328 23.25 4.14 0.67
CA PRO A 328 22.57 3.21 1.54
C PRO A 328 21.13 3.63 1.84
N THR A 329 20.17 2.75 1.56
CA THR A 329 18.78 2.89 1.95
C THR A 329 18.52 2.06 3.19
N ARG A 330 18.13 2.72 4.28
CA ARG A 330 17.76 2.05 5.53
C ARG A 330 16.41 1.34 5.38
N CYS A 331 16.31 0.11 5.89
CA CYS A 331 15.03 -0.58 6.05
C CYS A 331 14.49 -0.31 7.45
N VAL A 332 13.48 0.55 7.59
CA VAL A 332 12.91 0.90 8.89
C VAL A 332 11.75 -0.04 9.23
N TRP A 333 11.78 -0.56 10.46
CA TRP A 333 10.66 -1.30 11.04
C TRP A 333 9.69 -0.32 11.70
N ASN A 334 8.45 -0.22 11.20
CA ASN A 334 7.48 0.78 11.67
C ASN A 334 6.32 0.19 12.48
N ALA A 335 6.16 -1.15 12.48
CA ALA A 335 5.00 -1.79 13.07
C ALA A 335 5.24 -2.11 14.55
N LYS A 336 4.25 -1.90 15.40
CA LYS A 336 4.32 -2.35 16.80
C LYS A 336 4.19 -3.87 16.85
N GLY A 337 5.02 -4.52 17.67
CA GLY A 337 5.02 -5.98 17.79
C GLY A 337 3.65 -6.54 18.19
N GLU A 338 3.00 -5.92 19.19
CA GLU A 338 1.69 -6.32 19.69
C GLU A 338 0.59 -6.26 18.62
N GLU A 339 0.58 -5.21 17.80
CA GLU A 339 -0.40 -5.07 16.71
C GLU A 339 -0.27 -6.20 15.67
N ILE A 340 0.94 -6.69 15.45
CA ILE A 340 1.19 -7.82 14.55
C ILE A 340 0.71 -9.13 15.18
N LEU A 341 1.03 -9.37 16.46
CA LEU A 341 0.56 -10.57 17.16
C LEU A 341 -0.97 -10.63 17.18
N ASN A 342 -1.64 -9.52 17.52
CA ASN A 342 -3.10 -9.42 17.48
C ASN A 342 -3.68 -9.68 16.07
N LYS A 343 -2.96 -9.30 15.02
CA LYS A 343 -3.37 -9.60 13.63
C LYS A 343 -3.17 -11.07 13.28
N ILE A 344 -2.09 -11.69 13.74
CA ILE A 344 -1.81 -13.11 13.53
C ILE A 344 -2.84 -13.97 14.27
N GLN A 345 -3.18 -13.61 15.51
CA GLN A 345 -4.17 -14.32 16.31
C GLN A 345 -5.55 -14.30 15.64
N ARG A 346 -6.03 -13.12 15.22
CA ARG A 346 -7.28 -13.01 14.44
C ARG A 346 -7.25 -13.84 13.16
N ALA A 347 -6.10 -13.95 12.50
CA ALA A 347 -5.96 -14.76 11.30
C ALA A 347 -5.99 -16.27 11.60
N ARG A 348 -5.47 -16.71 12.75
CA ARG A 348 -5.57 -18.11 13.21
C ARG A 348 -7.02 -18.47 13.50
N GLU A 349 -7.72 -17.66 14.28
CA GLU A 349 -9.14 -17.85 14.62
C GLU A 349 -10.02 -17.91 13.36
N ALA A 350 -9.78 -17.02 12.39
CA ALA A 350 -10.50 -17.03 11.12
C ALA A 350 -10.21 -18.27 10.27
N LEU A 351 -8.98 -18.82 10.34
CA LEU A 351 -8.61 -20.03 9.61
C LEU A 351 -9.24 -21.27 10.23
N GLU A 352 -9.29 -21.36 11.56
CA GLU A 352 -9.98 -22.43 12.30
C GLU A 352 -11.47 -22.44 11.94
N THR A 353 -12.12 -21.28 12.01
CA THR A 353 -13.54 -21.12 11.62
C THR A 353 -13.80 -21.56 10.16
N ALA A 354 -12.86 -21.28 9.26
CA ALA A 354 -12.99 -21.66 7.85
C ALA A 354 -12.70 -23.13 7.56
N GLN A 355 -12.06 -23.86 8.47
CA GLN A 355 -11.83 -25.30 8.36
C GLN A 355 -12.98 -26.13 8.94
N GLU A 356 -13.75 -25.56 9.87
CA GLU A 356 -14.92 -26.17 10.48
C GLU A 356 -16.20 -26.07 9.62
N ASN A 357 -16.24 -25.12 8.69
CA ASN A 357 -17.34 -24.90 7.72
C ASN A 357 -16.99 -25.47 6.35
#